data_AF-A0A9P1D4U3-F1
#
_entry.id   AF-A0A9P1D4U3-F1
#
_cell.length_a   1.000
_cell.length_b   1.000
_cell.length_c   1.000
_cell.angle_alpha   90.00
_cell.angle_beta   90.00
_cell.angle_gamma   90.00
#
_symmetry.space_group_name_H-M   'P 1'
#
loop_
_entity.id
_entity.type
_entity.pdbx_description
1 polymer ?
#
loop_
_entity_poly.entity_id
_entity_poly.type
_entity_poly.pdbx_seq_one_letter_code
_entity_poly.pdbx_strand_id
1 'polypeptide(L)'
;AILFSVRSSLRVSKPGMVLEVSVGAQVLQRDDQQSGQTERTRRVARDLLETHSHLFEHLQRLQQNNDNQHDHGVVGRVPPAVRSCELCGRAKHRVRWVYSTSGKGKRKPSGSSCFACWKTCVRLLRCSRSPRLLRESGAIGVVKDLSLKVQRDLGSEDVCTCASCRPTK
;
A
#
# COMPACT_ATOMS: atom_id res chain seq x y z
N ALA A 1 -32.06 10.45 8.62
CA ALA A 1 -32.38 9.62 9.79
C ALA A 1 -31.70 8.26 9.65
N ILE A 2 -30.69 7.97 10.46
CA ILE A 2 -30.10 6.62 10.56
C ILE A 2 -29.98 6.32 12.05
N LEU A 3 -30.78 5.36 12.50
CA LEU A 3 -30.81 4.86 13.87
C LEU A 3 -29.67 3.86 14.07
N PHE A 4 -28.79 4.11 15.03
CA PHE A 4 -27.85 3.10 15.52
C PHE A 4 -28.41 2.45 16.80
N SER A 5 -28.67 1.16 16.73
CA SER A 5 -29.06 0.33 17.86
C SER A 5 -27.82 -0.02 18.69
N VAL A 6 -27.74 0.53 19.90
CA VAL A 6 -26.69 0.23 20.88
C VAL A 6 -27.26 -0.79 21.87
N ARG A 7 -26.79 -2.03 21.81
CA ARG A 7 -27.07 -3.05 22.84
C ARG A 7 -26.34 -2.64 24.13
N SER A 8 -27.09 -2.10 25.08
CA SER A 8 -26.60 -1.80 26.43
C SER A 8 -26.53 -3.09 27.25
N SER A 9 -25.34 -3.48 27.69
CA SER A 9 -25.21 -4.43 28.81
C SER A 9 -25.39 -3.64 30.10
N LEU A 10 -26.60 -3.71 30.68
CA LEU A 10 -26.89 -3.18 32.00
C LEU A 10 -26.21 -4.08 33.05
N ARG A 11 -25.13 -3.59 33.67
CA ARG A 11 -24.73 -4.03 35.01
C ARG A 11 -25.29 -3.01 36.00
N VAL A 12 -26.26 -3.44 36.79
CA VAL A 12 -26.76 -2.71 37.95
C VAL A 12 -25.72 -2.84 39.07
N SER A 13 -25.21 -1.71 39.56
CA SER A 13 -24.60 -1.64 40.89
C SER A 13 -24.92 -0.31 41.56
N LYS A 14 -24.98 -0.37 42.88
CA LYS A 14 -25.61 0.51 43.89
C LYS A 14 -25.06 1.96 43.98
N PRO A 15 -25.76 2.86 44.70
CA PRO A 15 -25.57 4.32 44.62
C PRO A 15 -24.38 4.79 45.45
N GLY A 16 -23.65 5.79 44.95
CA GLY A 16 -22.63 6.51 45.73
C GLY A 16 -21.23 6.59 45.13
N MET A 17 -21.07 6.76 43.81
CA MET A 17 -19.81 7.21 43.22
C MET A 17 -20.08 8.21 42.10
N VAL A 18 -19.50 9.39 42.22
CA VAL A 18 -19.41 10.38 41.13
C VAL A 18 -18.50 9.78 40.06
N LEU A 19 -19.08 9.31 38.97
CA LEU A 19 -18.34 9.03 37.74
C LEU A 19 -18.25 10.34 36.96
N GLU A 20 -17.13 11.04 37.07
CA GLU A 20 -16.73 11.96 36.00
C GLU A 20 -16.42 11.13 34.76
N VAL A 21 -17.39 11.07 33.84
CA VAL A 21 -17.15 10.53 32.50
C VAL A 21 -16.57 11.66 31.66
N SER A 22 -15.24 11.72 31.58
CA SER A 22 -14.55 12.57 30.60
C SER A 22 -14.77 12.02 29.18
N VAL A 23 -15.92 12.31 28.59
CA VAL A 23 -16.15 12.08 27.16
C VAL A 23 -15.63 13.28 26.39
N GLY A 24 -14.48 13.14 25.74
CA GLY A 24 -14.10 14.04 24.64
C GLY A 24 -12.66 14.54 24.67
N ALA A 25 -11.69 13.71 24.24
CA ALA A 25 -10.34 14.20 23.90
C ALA A 25 -9.53 13.26 22.97
N GLN A 26 -10.14 12.34 22.21
CA GLN A 26 -9.35 11.35 21.43
C GLN A 26 -9.44 11.49 19.90
N VAL A 27 -10.25 12.39 19.36
CA VAL A 27 -10.49 12.44 17.90
C VAL A 27 -9.55 13.41 17.17
N LEU A 28 -9.02 14.46 17.82
CA LEU A 28 -8.18 15.46 17.15
C LEU A 28 -6.68 15.12 17.08
N GLN A 29 -6.17 14.16 17.86
CA GLN A 29 -4.73 13.83 17.87
C GLN A 29 -4.28 12.86 16.76
N ARG A 30 -5.22 12.17 16.09
CA ARG A 30 -4.89 11.19 15.05
C ARG A 30 -4.54 11.83 13.71
N ASP A 31 -5.18 12.94 13.35
CA ASP A 31 -5.00 13.57 12.03
C ASP A 31 -3.63 14.28 11.90
N ASP A 32 -3.14 14.91 12.97
CA ASP A 32 -1.82 15.57 12.97
C ASP A 32 -0.64 14.60 12.91
N GLN A 33 -0.76 13.42 13.53
CA GLN A 33 0.30 12.41 13.47
C GLN A 33 0.39 11.74 12.10
N GLN A 34 -0.74 11.53 11.43
CA GLN A 34 -0.79 10.86 10.13
C GLN A 34 -0.28 11.77 8.99
N SER A 35 -0.52 13.08 9.10
CA SER A 35 0.03 14.08 8.17
C SER A 35 1.56 14.19 8.30
N GLY A 36 2.07 14.24 9.55
CA GLY A 36 3.51 14.30 9.83
C GLY A 36 4.29 13.06 9.37
N GLN A 37 3.74 11.86 9.57
CA GLN A 37 4.36 10.61 9.10
C GLN A 37 4.45 10.54 7.58
N THR A 38 3.38 10.96 6.88
CA THR A 38 3.35 10.97 5.41
C THR A 38 4.41 11.91 4.84
N GLU A 39 4.60 13.09 5.44
CA GLU A 39 5.62 14.04 5.01
C GLU A 39 7.05 13.53 5.27
N ARG A 40 7.28 12.87 6.40
CA ARG A 40 8.58 12.22 6.69
C ARG A 40 8.96 11.19 5.63
N THR A 41 8.00 10.35 5.23
CA THR A 41 8.25 9.34 4.19
C THR A 41 8.50 9.96 2.81
N ARG A 42 7.90 11.11 2.49
CA ARG A 42 8.22 11.87 1.27
C ARG A 42 9.62 12.47 1.29
N ARG A 43 10.08 12.98 2.43
CA ARG A 43 11.48 13.47 2.58
C ARG A 43 12.48 12.35 2.32
N VAL A 44 12.30 11.21 2.99
CA VAL A 44 13.14 10.03 2.76
C VAL A 44 13.14 9.60 1.29
N ALA A 45 11.99 9.67 0.61
CA ALA A 45 11.93 9.34 -0.81
C ALA A 45 12.76 10.30 -1.67
N ARG A 46 12.75 11.61 -1.38
CA ARG A 46 13.60 12.60 -2.07
C ARG A 46 15.08 12.33 -1.83
N ASP A 47 15.47 12.13 -0.58
CA ASP A 47 16.87 11.86 -0.22
C ASP A 47 17.38 10.59 -0.93
N LEU A 48 16.54 9.56 -1.03
CA LEU A 48 16.87 8.31 -1.74
C LEU A 48 16.99 8.51 -3.25
N LEU A 49 16.14 9.35 -3.87
CA LEU A 49 16.23 9.69 -5.29
C LEU A 49 17.52 10.45 -5.59
N GLU A 50 17.93 11.35 -4.71
CA GLU A 50 19.18 12.11 -4.84
C GLU A 50 20.40 11.20 -4.66
N THR A 51 20.42 10.40 -3.58
CA THR A 51 21.53 9.49 -3.26
C THR A 51 21.74 8.42 -4.33
N HIS A 52 20.65 7.92 -4.93
CA HIS A 52 20.68 6.84 -5.91
C HIS A 52 20.28 7.31 -7.31
N SER A 53 20.50 8.58 -7.64
CA SER A 53 20.11 9.20 -8.92
C SER A 53 20.51 8.36 -10.13
N HIS A 54 21.75 7.86 -10.14
CA HIS A 54 22.29 7.00 -11.19
C HIS A 54 21.47 5.72 -11.45
N LEU A 55 20.89 5.10 -10.41
CA LEU A 55 20.04 3.90 -10.56
C LEU A 55 18.70 4.24 -11.23
N PHE A 56 18.15 5.40 -10.91
CA PHE A 56 16.88 5.86 -11.46
C PHE A 56 17.03 6.42 -12.88
N GLU A 57 18.15 7.06 -13.20
CA GLU A 57 18.53 7.42 -14.56
C GLU A 57 18.76 6.19 -15.44
N HIS A 58 19.43 5.16 -14.91
CA HIS A 58 19.57 3.89 -15.61
C HIS A 58 18.21 3.21 -15.84
N LEU A 59 17.34 3.20 -14.81
CA LEU A 59 15.98 2.68 -14.94
C LEU A 59 15.19 3.41 -16.01
N GLN A 60 15.27 4.74 -16.08
CA GLN A 60 14.58 5.54 -17.07
C GLN A 60 15.05 5.20 -18.49
N ARG A 61 16.36 5.03 -18.71
CA ARG A 61 16.91 4.58 -20.00
C ARG A 61 16.42 3.18 -20.38
N LEU A 62 16.38 2.24 -19.42
CA LEU A 62 15.84 0.90 -19.66
C LEU A 62 14.35 0.94 -20.04
N GLN A 63 13.56 1.81 -19.41
CA GLN A 63 12.14 1.99 -19.77
C GLN A 63 11.97 2.49 -21.21
N GLN A 64 12.72 3.54 -21.59
CA GLN A 64 12.67 4.09 -22.95
C GLN A 64 13.05 3.03 -23.99
N ASN A 65 14.09 2.24 -23.74
CA ASN A 65 14.52 1.18 -24.65
C ASN A 65 13.48 0.06 -24.79
N ASN A 66 12.78 -0.28 -23.71
CA ASN A 66 11.76 -1.32 -23.71
C ASN A 66 10.46 -0.83 -24.40
N ASP A 67 10.10 0.44 -24.24
CA ASP A 67 8.96 1.05 -24.93
C ASP A 67 9.19 1.10 -26.45
N ASN A 68 10.44 1.34 -26.87
CA ASN A 68 10.87 1.30 -28.27
C ASN A 68 10.95 -0.13 -28.86
N GLN A 69 10.91 -1.16 -28.03
CA GLN A 69 10.96 -2.58 -28.43
C GLN A 69 9.58 -3.26 -28.39
N HIS A 70 8.47 -2.50 -28.50
CA HIS A 70 7.14 -3.10 -28.71
C HIS A 70 7.04 -3.72 -30.11
N ASP A 71 7.76 -4.83 -30.30
CA ASP A 71 7.43 -5.86 -31.26
C ASP A 71 6.22 -6.64 -30.73
N HIS A 72 5.30 -6.92 -31.63
CA HIS A 72 4.02 -7.53 -31.31
C HIS A 72 4.22 -8.96 -30.77
N GLY A 73 3.59 -9.28 -29.63
CA GLY A 73 3.04 -10.63 -29.48
C GLY A 73 3.52 -11.52 -28.34
N VAL A 74 4.22 -11.03 -27.31
CA VAL A 74 4.31 -11.84 -26.08
C VAL A 74 3.06 -11.61 -25.23
N VAL A 75 2.01 -12.38 -25.53
CA VAL A 75 0.85 -12.54 -24.66
C VAL A 75 1.37 -12.90 -23.27
N GLY A 76 1.32 -11.93 -22.35
CA GLY A 76 1.83 -12.10 -21.00
C GLY A 76 1.19 -13.34 -20.37
N ARG A 77 1.99 -14.38 -20.12
CA ARG A 77 1.52 -15.54 -19.37
C ARG A 77 1.01 -15.03 -18.03
N VAL A 78 -0.27 -15.27 -17.75
CA VAL A 78 -0.87 -14.99 -16.44
C VAL A 78 -0.06 -15.78 -15.42
N PRO A 79 0.70 -15.13 -14.53
CA PRO A 79 1.51 -15.86 -13.57
C PRO A 79 0.61 -16.74 -12.69
N PRO A 80 1.08 -17.91 -12.24
CA PRO A 80 0.36 -18.75 -11.29
C PRO A 80 -0.09 -17.90 -10.11
N ALA A 81 -1.28 -18.19 -9.58
CA ALA A 81 -2.00 -17.39 -8.59
C ALA A 81 -1.04 -16.64 -7.65
N VAL A 82 -0.76 -15.36 -7.96
CA VAL A 82 0.32 -14.60 -7.33
C VAL A 82 0.27 -14.80 -5.82
N ARG A 83 1.28 -15.45 -5.22
CA ARG A 83 1.28 -15.79 -3.78
C ARG A 83 1.97 -14.72 -2.95
N SER A 84 2.96 -14.04 -3.54
CA SER A 84 3.77 -13.00 -2.91
C SER A 84 4.06 -11.84 -3.87
N CYS A 85 4.44 -10.70 -3.32
CA CYS A 85 4.83 -9.52 -4.09
C CYS A 85 6.21 -9.75 -4.72
N GLU A 86 6.34 -9.56 -6.03
CA GLU A 86 7.62 -9.75 -6.74
C GLU A 86 8.69 -8.69 -6.44
N LEU A 87 8.29 -7.58 -5.81
CA LEU A 87 9.19 -6.49 -5.43
C LEU A 87 9.72 -6.66 -3.99
N CYS A 88 8.84 -6.97 -3.04
CA CYS A 88 9.21 -7.04 -1.62
C CYS A 88 9.06 -8.42 -0.97
N GLY A 89 8.53 -9.43 -1.68
CA GLY A 89 8.36 -10.80 -1.19
C GLY A 89 7.17 -11.04 -0.26
N ARG A 90 6.41 -10.01 0.13
CA ARG A 90 5.29 -10.16 1.09
C ARG A 90 4.11 -10.95 0.52
N ALA A 91 3.46 -11.77 1.35
CA ALA A 91 2.34 -12.62 0.94
C ALA A 91 1.05 -11.84 0.64
N LYS A 92 0.33 -12.21 -0.43
CA LYS A 92 -0.84 -11.49 -0.99
C LYS A 92 -2.04 -11.30 -0.06
N HIS A 93 -2.16 -12.13 0.97
CA HIS A 93 -3.25 -12.07 1.95
C HIS A 93 -2.84 -11.48 3.30
N ARG A 94 -1.57 -11.12 3.47
CA ARG A 94 -1.07 -10.47 4.71
C ARG A 94 -0.91 -8.96 4.60
N VAL A 95 -1.10 -8.41 3.40
CA VAL A 95 -0.94 -7.00 3.09
C VAL A 95 -2.03 -6.53 2.17
N ARG A 96 -2.19 -5.22 2.03
CA ARG A 96 -3.08 -4.64 1.04
C ARG A 96 -2.52 -4.88 -0.37
N TRP A 97 -3.35 -5.43 -1.25
CA TRP A 97 -3.01 -5.67 -2.65
C TRP A 97 -3.62 -4.62 -3.58
N VAL A 98 -2.98 -4.37 -4.72
CA VAL A 98 -3.55 -3.50 -5.75
C VAL A 98 -4.59 -4.29 -6.54
N TYR A 99 -5.81 -3.77 -6.64
CA TYR A 99 -6.86 -4.38 -7.46
C TYR A 99 -7.30 -3.39 -8.53
N SER A 100 -7.52 -3.87 -9.75
CA SER A 100 -8.21 -3.15 -10.81
C SER A 100 -9.65 -3.67 -10.93
N THR A 101 -10.56 -2.79 -11.31
CA THR A 101 -11.91 -3.19 -11.73
C THR A 101 -11.84 -3.67 -13.17
N SER A 102 -12.30 -4.89 -13.41
CA SER A 102 -12.57 -5.35 -14.78
C SER A 102 -13.83 -4.67 -15.30
N GLY A 103 -13.98 -4.52 -16.63
CA GLY A 103 -15.18 -3.93 -17.24
C GLY A 103 -16.52 -4.58 -16.87
N LYS A 104 -16.51 -5.75 -16.21
CA LYS A 104 -17.68 -6.43 -15.63
C LYS A 104 -17.87 -6.15 -14.11
N GLY A 105 -17.28 -5.08 -13.57
CA GLY A 105 -17.37 -4.70 -12.14
C GLY A 105 -16.59 -5.60 -11.16
N LYS A 106 -16.03 -6.73 -11.61
CA LYS A 106 -15.26 -7.64 -10.75
C LYS A 106 -13.87 -7.06 -10.44
N ARG A 107 -13.50 -6.99 -9.15
CA ARG A 107 -12.14 -6.63 -8.72
C ARG A 107 -11.17 -7.77 -9.01
N LYS A 108 -10.16 -7.51 -9.84
CA LYS A 108 -9.07 -8.44 -10.14
C LYS A 108 -7.77 -7.88 -9.57
N PRO A 109 -6.85 -8.71 -9.05
CA PRO A 109 -5.54 -8.23 -8.63
C PRO A 109 -4.83 -7.61 -9.84
N SER A 110 -4.32 -6.39 -9.68
CA SER A 110 -3.59 -5.66 -10.71
C SER A 110 -2.10 -5.91 -10.53
N GLY A 111 -1.53 -6.78 -11.35
CA GLY A 111 -0.11 -7.10 -11.36
C GLY A 111 0.38 -7.93 -10.17
N SER A 112 1.70 -7.96 -10.01
CA SER A 112 2.43 -8.81 -9.06
C SER A 112 2.97 -8.06 -7.84
N SER A 113 2.45 -6.87 -7.52
CA SER A 113 2.92 -6.04 -6.42
C SER A 113 1.84 -5.67 -5.39
N CYS A 114 2.27 -5.56 -4.12
CA CYS A 114 1.42 -5.05 -3.05
C CYS A 114 1.22 -3.53 -3.17
N PHE A 115 0.22 -3.01 -2.46
CA PHE A 115 -0.11 -1.59 -2.47
C PHE A 115 1.05 -0.71 -1.99
N ALA A 116 1.79 -1.13 -0.97
CA ALA A 116 2.95 -0.38 -0.47
C ALA A 116 4.03 -0.20 -1.55
N CYS A 117 4.40 -1.26 -2.27
CA CYS A 117 5.35 -1.17 -3.38
C CYS A 117 4.80 -0.35 -4.55
N TRP A 118 3.51 -0.49 -4.86
CA TRP A 118 2.87 0.35 -5.88
C TRP A 118 2.92 1.83 -5.52
N LYS A 119 2.57 2.19 -4.28
CA LYS A 119 2.62 3.57 -3.78
C LYS A 119 4.07 4.09 -3.80
N THR A 120 5.02 3.26 -3.41
CA THR A 120 6.45 3.58 -3.45
C THR A 120 6.90 3.94 -4.87
N CYS A 121 6.73 3.04 -5.84
CA CYS A 121 7.16 3.29 -7.22
C CYS A 121 6.39 4.44 -7.88
N VAL A 122 5.05 4.48 -7.76
CA VAL A 122 4.21 5.39 -8.55
C VAL A 122 4.05 6.75 -7.90
N ARG A 123 3.86 6.79 -6.58
CA ARG A 123 3.53 8.04 -5.87
C ARG A 123 4.75 8.72 -5.25
N LEU A 124 5.76 7.97 -4.83
CA LEU A 124 6.94 8.53 -4.17
C LEU A 124 8.11 8.69 -5.12
N LEU A 125 8.51 7.61 -5.80
CA LEU A 125 9.70 7.60 -6.66
C LEU A 125 9.41 7.95 -8.12
N ARG A 126 8.14 7.96 -8.53
CA ARG A 126 7.68 8.22 -9.90
C ARG A 126 8.43 7.40 -10.96
N CYS A 127 8.68 6.13 -10.67
CA CYS A 127 9.50 5.23 -11.49
C CYS A 127 8.71 4.00 -11.99
N SER A 128 9.37 3.16 -12.80
CA SER A 128 8.80 1.87 -13.22
C SER A 128 8.34 1.01 -12.05
N ARG A 129 7.32 0.18 -12.31
CA ARG A 129 6.88 -0.91 -11.44
C ARG A 129 7.32 -2.30 -11.93
N SER A 130 8.03 -2.37 -13.05
CA SER A 130 8.46 -3.65 -13.62
C SER A 130 9.52 -4.29 -12.73
N PRO A 131 9.27 -5.49 -12.15
CA PRO A 131 10.28 -6.16 -11.34
C PRO A 131 11.55 -6.47 -12.12
N ARG A 132 11.45 -6.73 -13.43
CA ARG A 132 12.62 -6.93 -14.30
C ARG A 132 13.48 -5.68 -14.35
N LEU A 133 12.89 -4.54 -14.74
CA LEU A 133 13.63 -3.29 -14.91
C LEU A 133 14.23 -2.80 -13.60
N LEU A 134 13.52 -2.97 -12.47
CA LEU A 134 14.03 -2.60 -11.15
C LEU A 134 15.21 -3.47 -10.70
N ARG A 135 15.28 -4.75 -11.11
CA ARG A 135 16.45 -5.61 -10.85
C ARG A 135 17.61 -5.23 -11.73
N GLU A 136 17.36 -5.04 -13.03
CA GLU A 136 18.38 -4.64 -14.01
C GLU A 136 19.01 -3.29 -13.67
N SER A 137 18.22 -2.33 -13.18
CA SER A 137 18.74 -1.02 -12.76
C SER A 137 19.38 -1.00 -11.38
N GLY A 138 19.24 -2.08 -10.58
CA GLY A 138 19.65 -2.13 -9.17
C GLY A 138 18.71 -1.41 -8.19
N ALA A 139 17.68 -0.70 -8.66
CA ALA A 139 16.78 0.10 -7.81
C ALA A 139 15.82 -0.74 -6.93
N ILE A 140 15.74 -2.06 -7.13
CA ILE A 140 14.82 -2.93 -6.39
C ILE A 140 15.04 -2.89 -4.87
N GLY A 141 16.29 -2.73 -4.41
CA GLY A 141 16.62 -2.59 -2.99
C GLY A 141 16.00 -1.32 -2.38
N VAL A 142 16.18 -0.18 -3.05
CA VAL A 142 15.61 1.12 -2.65
C VAL A 142 14.09 1.05 -2.56
N VAL A 143 13.44 0.42 -3.54
CA VAL A 143 11.98 0.22 -3.54
C VAL A 143 11.55 -0.66 -2.37
N LYS A 144 12.29 -1.74 -2.09
CA LYS A 144 11.96 -2.66 -0.99
C LYS A 144 12.02 -1.94 0.36
N ASP A 145 13.06 -1.18 0.62
CA ASP A 145 13.27 -0.49 1.89
C ASP A 145 12.28 0.65 2.11
N LEU A 146 12.02 1.46 1.08
CA LEU A 146 11.02 2.51 1.16
C LEU A 146 9.60 1.92 1.30
N SER A 147 9.31 0.78 0.66
CA SER A 147 8.03 0.09 0.82
C SER A 147 7.79 -0.41 2.25
N LEU A 148 8.85 -0.75 3.01
CA LEU A 148 8.76 -1.08 4.44
C LEU A 148 8.37 0.11 5.30
N LYS A 149 8.83 1.32 4.95
CA LYS A 149 8.38 2.56 5.62
C LYS A 149 6.92 2.84 5.30
N VAL A 150 6.56 2.83 4.01
CA VAL A 150 5.18 3.01 3.57
C VAL A 150 4.22 2.02 4.24
N GLN A 151 4.64 0.76 4.40
CA GLN A 151 3.83 -0.25 5.08
C GLN A 151 3.61 0.08 6.55
N ARG A 152 4.65 0.54 7.26
CA ARG A 152 4.52 0.97 8.66
C ARG A 152 3.57 2.15 8.78
N ASP A 153 3.65 3.12 7.87
CA ASP A 153 2.74 4.27 7.86
C ASP A 153 1.28 3.88 7.59
N LEU A 154 1.04 2.80 6.85
CA LEU A 154 -0.31 2.28 6.63
C LEU A 154 -0.90 1.64 7.89
N GLY A 155 -0.07 1.10 8.78
CA GLY A 155 -0.52 0.49 10.04
C GLY A 155 -1.66 -0.53 9.83
N SER A 156 -2.79 -0.31 10.50
CA SER A 156 -3.98 -1.16 10.42
C SER A 156 -4.67 -1.17 9.05
N GLU A 157 -4.32 -0.24 8.16
CA GLU A 157 -4.88 -0.19 6.80
C GLU A 157 -4.16 -1.14 5.82
N ASP A 158 -2.99 -1.67 6.17
CA ASP A 158 -2.26 -2.61 5.33
C ASP A 158 -2.77 -4.04 5.46
N VAL A 159 -4.04 -4.23 5.14
CA VAL A 159 -4.71 -5.53 5.21
C VAL A 159 -5.32 -5.92 3.88
N CYS A 160 -5.38 -7.23 3.62
CA CYS A 160 -5.95 -7.73 2.38
C CYS A 160 -7.44 -7.39 2.27
N THR A 161 -7.89 -7.00 1.08
CA THR A 161 -9.28 -6.61 0.80
C THR A 161 -9.90 -7.45 -0.32
N CYS A 162 -9.41 -8.67 -0.58
CA CYS A 162 -10.08 -9.57 -1.52
C CYS A 162 -11.40 -10.08 -0.94
N ALA A 163 -12.29 -10.56 -1.81
CA ALA A 163 -13.57 -11.16 -1.41
C ALA A 163 -13.41 -12.32 -0.43
N SER A 164 -12.32 -13.09 -0.51
CA SER A 164 -12.05 -14.20 0.43
C SER A 164 -11.62 -13.73 1.83
N CYS A 165 -10.93 -12.61 1.95
CA CYS A 165 -10.45 -12.09 3.25
C CYS A 165 -11.43 -11.10 3.88
N ARG A 166 -12.22 -10.39 3.07
CA ARG A 166 -13.30 -9.52 3.49
C ARG A 166 -14.56 -9.89 2.70
N PRO A 167 -15.29 -10.94 3.11
CA PRO A 167 -16.57 -11.25 2.52
C PRO A 167 -17.51 -10.06 2.76
N THR A 168 -17.93 -9.41 1.67
CA THR A 168 -19.03 -8.46 1.72
C THR A 168 -20.28 -9.25 2.05
N LYS A 169 -20.91 -8.94 3.20
CA LYS A 169 -22.23 -9.45 3.56
C LYS A 169 -23.28 -8.96 2.56
#